data_AF-A0A1I6TSM3-F1
#
_entry.id   AF-A0A1I6TSM3-F1
#
_cell.length_a   1.000
_cell.length_b   1.000
_cell.length_c   1.000
_cell.angle_alpha   90.00
_cell.angle_beta   90.00
_cell.angle_gamma   90.00
#
_symmetry.space_group_name_H-M   'P 1'
#
loop_
_entity.id
_entity.type
_entity.pdbx_description
1 polymer ?
#
loop_
_entity_poly.entity_id
_entity_poly.type
_entity_poly.pdbx_seq_one_letter_code
_entity_poly.pdbx_strand_id
1 'polypeptide(L)' 'MRPLQISADTAVTLSKKLGIPIEQLMHMPQHILMQKLAELSKEDIKQEQNQAESPDDNEKDSTS' A
#
# COMPACT_ATOMS: atom_id res chain seq x y z
N MET A 1 18.25 -19.95 -8.48
CA MET A 1 17.65 -18.71 -7.95
C MET A 1 18.71 -17.97 -7.15
N ARG A 2 18.96 -16.69 -7.43
CA ARG A 2 19.81 -15.88 -6.55
C ARG A 2 19.07 -15.69 -5.23
N PRO A 3 19.67 -15.99 -4.06
CA PRO A 3 19.02 -15.76 -2.78
C PRO A 3 18.73 -14.26 -2.64
N LEU A 4 17.55 -13.93 -2.10
CA LEU A 4 17.20 -12.55 -1.80
C LEU A 4 18.23 -11.99 -0.82
N GLN A 5 18.92 -10.94 -1.24
CA GLN A 5 19.90 -10.22 -0.42
C GLN A 5 19.17 -9.23 0.49
N ILE A 6 18.18 -9.70 1.24
CA ILE A 6 17.45 -8.89 2.21
C ILE A 6 17.94 -9.24 3.61
N SER A 7 18.24 -8.22 4.40
CA SER A 7 18.54 -8.41 5.83
C SER A 7 17.27 -8.81 6.58
N ALA A 8 17.43 -9.46 7.74
CA ALA A 8 16.31 -9.82 8.60
C ALA A 8 15.47 -8.59 9.01
N ASP A 9 16.12 -7.47 9.31
CA ASP A 9 15.44 -6.22 9.69
C ASP A 9 14.57 -5.66 8.54
N THR A 10 15.08 -5.76 7.31
CA THR A 10 14.33 -5.35 6.11
C THR A 10 13.15 -6.29 5.88
N ALA A 11 13.34 -7.59 6.07
CA ALA A 11 12.28 -8.59 5.93
C ALA A 11 11.14 -8.36 6.93
N VAL A 12 11.46 -8.09 8.21
CA VAL A 12 10.45 -7.77 9.24
C VAL A 12 9.66 -6.51 8.86
N THR A 13 10.35 -5.48 8.39
CA THR A 13 9.71 -4.21 8.02
C THR A 13 8.79 -4.38 6.81
N LEU A 14 9.26 -5.08 5.77
CA LEU A 14 8.48 -5.37 4.57
C LEU A 14 7.29 -6.27 4.86
N SER A 15 7.46 -7.30 5.70
CA SER A 15 6.37 -8.17 6.18
C SER A 15 5.23 -7.35 6.79
N LYS A 16 5.55 -6.41 7.68
CA LYS A 16 4.56 -5.53 8.31
C LYS A 16 3.87 -4.61 7.32
N LYS A 17 4.63 -3.96 6.43
CA LYS A 17 4.08 -3.05 5.41
C LYS A 17 3.19 -3.76 4.41
N LEU A 18 3.57 -4.98 4.00
CA LEU A 18 2.84 -5.80 3.04
C LEU A 18 1.72 -6.63 3.67
N GLY A 19 1.62 -6.65 5.00
CA GLY A 19 0.65 -7.49 5.72
C GLY A 19 0.83 -9.00 5.49
N ILE A 20 2.06 -9.45 5.24
CA ILE A 20 2.38 -10.87 4.97
C ILE A 20 3.34 -11.45 6.02
N PRO A 21 3.24 -12.76 6.33
CA PRO A 21 4.17 -13.43 7.25
C PRO A 21 5.62 -13.39 6.74
N ILE A 22 6.57 -13.29 7.67
CA ILE A 22 8.01 -13.22 7.33
C ILE A 22 8.51 -14.51 6.69
N GLU A 23 8.04 -15.69 7.13
CA GLU A 23 8.36 -16.98 6.52
C GLU A 23 7.99 -16.97 5.03
N GLN A 24 6.79 -16.47 4.71
CA GLN A 24 6.32 -16.39 3.32
C GLN A 24 7.13 -15.37 2.50
N LEU A 25 7.51 -14.25 3.10
CA LEU A 25 8.37 -13.24 2.47
C LEU A 25 9.76 -13.81 2.12
N MET A 26 10.35 -14.60 3.00
CA MET A 26 11.68 -15.20 2.82
C MET A 26 11.72 -16.26 1.70
N HIS A 27 10.59 -16.92 1.45
CA HIS A 27 10.43 -17.86 0.33
C HIS A 27 9.87 -17.20 -0.95
N MET A 28 9.50 -15.93 -0.87
CA MET A 28 8.86 -15.23 -1.97
C MET A 28 9.84 -15.00 -3.12
N PRO A 29 9.49 -15.31 -4.37
CA PRO A 29 10.35 -14.97 -5.50
C PRO A 29 10.43 -13.45 -5.71
N GLN A 30 11.61 -12.97 -6.11
CA GLN A 30 11.93 -11.54 -6.23
C GLN A 30 10.93 -10.73 -7.09
N HIS A 31 10.44 -11.31 -8.20
CA HIS A 31 9.52 -10.60 -9.10
C HIS A 31 8.15 -10.35 -8.45
N ILE A 32 7.66 -11.25 -7.59
CA ILE A 32 6.40 -11.07 -6.85
C ILE A 32 6.57 -9.99 -5.79
N LEU A 33 7.72 -9.96 -5.12
CA LEU A 33 8.03 -8.92 -4.14
C LEU A 33 8.07 -7.54 -4.82
N MET A 34 8.62 -7.43 -6.03
CA MET A 34 8.61 -6.19 -6.82
C MET A 34 7.18 -5.75 -7.22
N GLN A 35 6.31 -6.69 -7.60
CA GLN A 35 4.90 -6.38 -7.89
C GLN A 35 4.19 -5.82 -6.67
N LYS A 36 4.33 -6.48 -5.52
CA LYS A 36 3.74 -6.05 -4.25
C LYS A 36 4.24 -4.69 -3.77
N LEU A 37 5.54 -4.41 -3.94
CA LEU A 37 6.10 -3.08 -3.67
C LEU A 37 5.52 -2.00 -4.59
N ALA A 38 5.36 -2.31 -5.88
CA ALA A 38 4.74 -1.41 -6.83
C ALA A 38 3.24 -1.18 -6.55
N GLU A 39 2.54 -2.17 -5.99
CA GLU A 39 1.16 -2.04 -5.49
C GLU A 39 1.11 -1.11 -4.27
N LEU A 40 1.94 -1.34 -3.25
CA LEU A 40 2.04 -0.46 -2.07
C LEU A 40 2.27 1.00 -2.45
N SER A 41 3.25 1.29 -3.33
CA SER A 41 3.53 2.67 -3.73
C SER A 41 2.36 3.34 -4.47
N LYS A 42 1.48 2.56 -5.12
CA LYS A 42 0.26 3.10 -5.74
C LYS A 42 -0.85 3.30 -4.71
N GLU A 43 -0.94 2.44 -3.72
CA GLU A 43 -1.91 2.56 -2.62
C GLU A 43 -1.60 3.75 -1.73
N ASP A 44 -0.32 4.01 -1.41
CA ASP A 44 0.11 5.21 -0.67
C ASP A 44 -0.38 6.49 -1.39
N ILE A 45 -0.27 6.54 -2.73
CA ILE A 45 -0.72 7.68 -3.54
C ILE A 45 -2.26 7.76 -3.62
N LYS A 46 -2.97 6.63 -3.60
CA LYS A 46 -4.44 6.59 -3.65
C LYS A 46 -5.09 6.90 -2.30
N GLN A 47 -4.49 6.49 -1.19
CA GLN A 47 -5.03 6.74 0.15
C GLN A 47 -5.03 8.24 0.49
N GLU A 48 -4.09 9.01 -0.08
CA GLU A 48 -4.03 10.46 0.11
C GLU A 48 -5.07 11.24 -0.71
N GLN A 49 -5.73 10.59 -1.70
CA GLN A 49 -6.76 11.22 -2.54
C GLN A 49 -8.20 10.90 -2.11
N ASN A 50 -8.40 9.94 -1.19
CA ASN A 50 -9.73 9.45 -0.82
C ASN A 50 -10.29 10.08 0.47
N GLN A 51 -9.77 11.24 0.89
CA GLN A 51 -10.20 11.97 2.09
C GLN A 51 -10.62 13.43 1.81
N ALA A 52 -10.93 13.76 0.55
CA ALA A 52 -11.42 15.09 0.14
C ALA A 52 -12.75 15.05 -0.62
N GLU A 53 -13.63 14.09 -0.31
CA GLU A 53 -15.00 14.05 -0.83
C GLU A 53 -16.01 14.18 0.32
N SER A 54 -16.11 15.39 0.87
CA SER A 54 -17.32 15.85 1.55
C SER A 54 -17.99 16.90 0.66
N PRO A 55 -19.01 16.55 -0.14
CA PRO A 55 -19.98 17.52 -0.60
C PRO A 55 -20.90 17.84 0.60
N ASP A 56 -20.48 18.78 1.43
CA ASP A 56 -21.33 19.39 2.45
C ASP A 56 -22.25 20.42 1.77
N ASP A 57 -23.54 20.27 2.07
CA ASP A 57 -24.72 21.00 1.60
C ASP A 57 -24.58 22.52 1.48
N ASN A 58 -25.16 23.10 0.43
CA ASN A 58 -25.98 24.30 0.64
C ASN A 58 -27.12 24.39 -0.37
N GLU A 59 -28.21 23.73 0.00
CA GLU A 59 -29.58 24.12 -0.25
C GLU A 59 -29.75 25.67 -0.28
N LYS A 60 -30.05 26.22 -1.45
CA LYS A 60 -30.78 27.50 -1.54
C LYS A 60 -31.98 27.31 -2.46
N ASP A 61 -33.02 26.76 -1.85
CA ASP A 61 -34.38 27.11 -2.18
C ASP A 61 -34.57 28.65 -2.02
N SER A 62 -35.60 29.14 -2.71
CA SER A 62 -36.29 30.40 -2.49
C SER A 62 -35.85 31.67 -3.26
N THR A 63 -36.62 31.92 -4.32
CA THR A 63 -37.49 33.10 -4.47
C THR A 63 -36.84 34.45 -4.83
N SER A 64 -36.93 34.88 -6.09
CA SER A 64 -37.94 35.84 -6.58
C SER A 64 -37.65 36.29 -8.02
#